data_AF-A0A2T6ZGJ3-F1
#
_entry.id   AF-A0A2T6ZGJ3-F1
#
_cell.length_a   1.000
_cell.length_b   1.000
_cell.length_c   1.000
_cell.angle_alpha   90.00
_cell.angle_beta   90.00
_cell.angle_gamma   90.00
#
_symmetry.space_group_name_H-M   'P 1'
#
loop_
_entity.id
_entity.type
_entity.pdbx_description
1 polymer ?
#
loop_
_entity_poly.entity_id
_entity_poly.type
_entity_poly.pdbx_seq_one_letter_code
_entity_poly.pdbx_strand_id
1 'polypeptide(L)'
;MKYSVSAIVLGFFAAFNAAAPTPDDKPDAGQVTITGVTYVGSGCKEGIAHISKSPDWSTFTIIFDEYRPTIGLGVPFVEKRKNCNLNVNINYPQGCQYTLYTIDYTVFADLSGGVSVNQQSQYWFVGFVAQKATFQTNFHGPYTNTYSFTDTLASESFVWSPCGASITLNIDTQVLITSNDPK
;
A
#
# COMPACT_ATOMS: atom_id res chain seq x y z
N MET A 1 -40.17 55.30 -15.82
CA MET A 1 -38.73 55.13 -15.50
C MET A 1 -38.61 53.82 -14.73
N LYS A 2 -37.91 52.76 -15.12
CA LYS A 2 -36.76 52.54 -16.02
C LYS A 2 -36.93 51.19 -16.74
N TYR A 3 -36.09 50.99 -17.75
CA TYR A 3 -36.22 50.09 -18.89
C TYR A 3 -35.87 48.62 -18.64
N SER A 4 -36.45 47.79 -19.53
CA SER A 4 -36.17 46.38 -19.83
C SER A 4 -34.71 46.12 -20.22
N VAL A 5 -34.20 44.88 -20.00
CA VAL A 5 -33.45 44.10 -21.00
C VAL A 5 -33.68 42.60 -20.75
N SER A 6 -34.33 41.94 -21.72
CA SER A 6 -34.22 40.49 -21.95
C SER A 6 -32.86 40.17 -22.54
N ALA A 7 -32.18 39.14 -22.01
CA ALA A 7 -31.13 38.44 -22.72
C ALA A 7 -31.52 36.96 -22.82
N ILE A 8 -31.90 36.53 -24.02
CA ILE A 8 -31.90 35.11 -24.39
C ILE A 8 -30.49 34.83 -24.87
N VAL A 9 -29.71 34.17 -24.02
CA VAL A 9 -28.47 33.51 -24.46
C VAL A 9 -28.90 32.14 -24.97
N LEU A 10 -28.78 31.91 -26.28
CA LEU A 10 -28.75 30.57 -26.84
C LEU A 10 -27.42 29.94 -26.41
N GLY A 11 -27.39 29.41 -25.18
CA GLY A 11 -26.29 28.64 -24.67
C GLY A 11 -26.27 27.28 -25.33
N PHE A 12 -25.19 26.97 -26.03
CA PHE A 12 -24.84 25.60 -26.38
C PHE A 12 -24.64 24.84 -25.06
N PHE A 13 -25.67 24.13 -24.60
CA PHE A 13 -25.48 23.10 -23.59
C PHE A 13 -24.75 21.94 -24.26
N ALA A 14 -23.41 21.95 -24.21
CA ALA A 14 -22.69 20.69 -24.26
C ALA A 14 -23.03 19.96 -22.95
N ALA A 15 -24.05 19.12 -23.00
CA ALA A 15 -24.28 18.14 -21.94
C ALA A 15 -23.07 17.20 -21.95
N PHE A 16 -22.10 17.48 -21.07
CA PHE A 16 -21.20 16.44 -20.61
C PHE A 16 -22.07 15.44 -19.86
N ASN A 17 -22.56 14.43 -20.57
CA ASN A 17 -23.01 13.21 -19.95
C ASN A 17 -21.77 12.52 -19.37
N ALA A 18 -21.28 13.01 -18.24
CA ALA A 18 -20.52 12.17 -17.35
C ALA A 18 -21.53 11.16 -16.81
N ALA A 19 -21.63 10.01 -17.47
CA ALA A 19 -22.29 8.86 -16.85
C ALA A 19 -21.61 8.69 -15.50
N ALA A 20 -22.38 8.82 -14.41
CA ALA A 20 -21.88 8.51 -13.09
C ALA A 20 -21.43 7.03 -13.15
N PRO A 21 -20.21 6.70 -12.70
CA PRO A 21 -19.79 5.30 -12.64
C PRO A 21 -20.83 4.54 -11.82
N THR A 22 -21.40 3.51 -12.42
CA THR A 22 -22.40 2.69 -11.75
C THR A 22 -21.68 1.78 -10.75
N PRO A 23 -22.27 1.47 -9.58
CA PRO A 23 -21.65 0.62 -8.57
C PRO A 23 -21.29 -0.82 -9.02
N ASP A 24 -21.66 -1.20 -10.25
CA ASP A 24 -21.32 -2.48 -10.90
C ASP A 24 -20.06 -2.41 -11.80
N ASP A 25 -19.36 -1.27 -11.85
CA ASP A 25 -18.13 -1.05 -12.65
C ASP A 25 -16.88 -1.70 -12.03
N LYS A 26 -17.00 -2.92 -11.48
CA LYS A 26 -15.79 -3.71 -11.19
C LYS A 26 -15.30 -4.32 -12.51
N PRO A 27 -14.00 -4.26 -12.82
CA PRO A 27 -13.44 -4.96 -13.97
C PRO A 27 -13.81 -6.44 -13.93
N ASP A 28 -14.07 -7.04 -15.10
CA ASP A 28 -14.27 -8.48 -15.21
C ASP A 28 -13.04 -9.23 -14.65
N ALA A 29 -13.26 -10.44 -14.15
CA ALA A 29 -12.16 -11.28 -13.65
C ALA A 29 -11.09 -11.46 -14.75
N GLY A 30 -9.83 -11.12 -14.43
CA GLY A 30 -8.70 -11.20 -15.36
C GLY A 30 -8.44 -9.94 -16.18
N GLN A 31 -9.28 -8.90 -16.09
CA GLN A 31 -8.96 -7.58 -16.66
C GLN A 31 -7.88 -6.84 -15.87
N VAL A 32 -7.77 -7.16 -14.57
CA VAL A 32 -6.68 -6.69 -13.71
C VAL A 32 -5.70 -7.84 -13.53
N THR A 33 -4.43 -7.61 -13.83
CA THR A 33 -3.40 -8.65 -13.70
C THR A 33 -2.14 -8.07 -13.08
N ILE A 34 -1.54 -8.81 -12.15
CA ILE A 34 -0.19 -8.51 -11.66
C ILE A 34 0.79 -9.21 -12.59
N THR A 35 1.55 -8.44 -13.34
CA THR A 35 2.49 -8.98 -14.35
C THR A 35 3.86 -9.30 -13.78
N GLY A 36 4.18 -8.74 -12.62
CA GLY A 36 5.43 -9.01 -11.92
C GLY A 36 5.48 -8.33 -10.56
N VAL A 37 6.30 -8.91 -9.69
CA VAL A 37 6.64 -8.34 -8.40
C VAL A 37 8.16 -8.40 -8.28
N THR A 38 8.79 -7.25 -8.08
CA THR A 38 10.19 -7.16 -7.70
C THR A 38 10.28 -6.66 -6.27
N TYR A 39 11.33 -7.05 -5.56
CA TYR A 39 11.54 -6.60 -4.19
C TYR A 39 13.03 -6.54 -3.87
N VAL A 40 13.40 -5.58 -3.03
CA VAL A 40 14.78 -5.39 -2.56
C VAL A 40 14.76 -4.75 -1.18
N GLY A 41 15.64 -5.20 -0.30
CA GLY A 41 15.79 -4.61 1.03
C GLY A 41 16.55 -5.52 1.98
N SER A 42 16.89 -4.97 3.15
CA SER A 42 17.63 -5.71 4.17
C SER A 42 16.84 -6.86 4.82
N GLY A 43 15.51 -6.86 4.69
CA GLY A 43 14.64 -7.94 5.19
C GLY A 43 13.89 -8.71 4.10
N CYS A 44 14.14 -8.45 2.82
CA CYS A 44 13.63 -9.22 1.68
C CYS A 44 14.72 -9.26 0.61
N LYS A 45 15.65 -10.18 0.81
CA LYS A 45 16.66 -10.46 -0.20
C LYS A 45 16.02 -11.14 -1.40
N GLU A 46 16.42 -10.70 -2.58
CA GLU A 46 15.92 -11.19 -3.85
C GLU A 46 16.01 -12.73 -3.94
N GLY A 47 14.96 -13.36 -4.48
CA GLY A 47 14.92 -14.81 -4.73
C GLY A 47 14.48 -15.69 -3.55
N ILE A 48 14.25 -15.11 -2.37
CA ILE A 48 13.88 -15.86 -1.15
C ILE A 48 12.37 -15.73 -0.83
N ALA A 49 11.63 -14.86 -1.51
CA ALA A 49 10.21 -14.69 -1.21
C ALA A 49 9.31 -15.70 -1.94
N HIS A 50 8.32 -16.22 -1.23
CA HIS A 50 7.23 -17.01 -1.83
C HIS A 50 6.05 -16.09 -2.15
N ILE A 51 5.59 -16.13 -3.41
CA ILE A 51 4.47 -15.30 -3.89
C ILE A 51 3.32 -16.22 -4.30
N SER A 52 2.15 -16.03 -3.69
CA SER A 52 0.90 -16.66 -4.10
C SER A 52 -0.14 -15.60 -4.48
N LYS A 53 -1.18 -16.01 -5.22
CA LYS A 53 -2.22 -15.11 -5.74
C LYS A 53 -3.58 -15.78 -5.75
N SER A 54 -4.64 -14.99 -5.63
CA SER A 54 -6.01 -15.44 -5.86
C SER A 54 -6.27 -15.68 -7.36
N PRO A 55 -7.23 -16.54 -7.75
CA PRO A 55 -7.54 -16.82 -9.15
C PRO A 55 -7.97 -15.58 -9.96
N ASP A 56 -8.63 -14.64 -9.31
CA ASP A 56 -9.11 -13.37 -9.88
C ASP A 56 -8.08 -12.24 -9.79
N TRP A 57 -6.89 -12.50 -9.25
CA TRP A 57 -5.80 -11.53 -9.04
C TRP A 57 -6.16 -10.30 -8.20
N SER A 58 -7.27 -10.35 -7.45
CA SER A 58 -7.64 -9.30 -6.51
C SER A 58 -6.76 -9.30 -5.25
N THR A 59 -6.14 -10.45 -4.95
CA THR A 59 -5.29 -10.65 -3.77
C THR A 59 -3.99 -11.33 -4.17
N PHE A 60 -2.88 -10.85 -3.62
CA PHE A 60 -1.61 -11.55 -3.65
C PHE A 60 -1.01 -11.59 -2.24
N THR A 61 -0.25 -12.63 -1.96
CA THR A 61 0.43 -12.82 -0.68
C THR A 61 1.91 -13.02 -0.94
N ILE A 62 2.74 -12.28 -0.21
CA ILE A 62 4.19 -12.41 -0.27
C ILE A 62 4.67 -12.80 1.12
N ILE A 63 5.45 -13.87 1.19
CA ILE A 63 6.06 -14.35 2.42
C ILE A 63 7.56 -14.11 2.33
N PHE A 64 8.11 -13.42 3.33
CA PHE A 64 9.54 -13.16 3.47
C PHE A 64 10.09 -13.87 4.70
N ASP A 65 11.11 -14.71 4.51
CA ASP A 65 11.71 -15.47 5.61
C ASP A 65 12.62 -14.61 6.52
N GLU A 66 13.29 -13.60 5.93
CA GLU A 66 14.33 -12.79 6.59
C GLU A 66 13.86 -11.42 7.13
N TYR A 67 12.56 -11.16 7.17
CA TYR A 67 12.02 -9.88 7.66
C TYR A 67 11.98 -9.81 9.20
N ARG A 68 13.14 -10.00 9.84
CA ARG A 68 13.30 -10.20 11.29
C ARG A 68 14.32 -9.21 11.89
N PRO A 69 13.88 -8.04 12.39
CA PRO A 69 14.77 -7.16 13.13
C PRO A 69 15.09 -7.76 14.51
N THR A 70 16.34 -7.59 14.96
CA THR A 70 16.82 -8.10 16.24
C THR A 70 17.43 -6.97 17.06
N ILE A 71 17.30 -7.05 18.38
CA ILE A 71 17.92 -6.11 19.34
C ILE A 71 18.58 -6.90 20.47
N GLY A 72 19.66 -6.35 21.01
CA GLY A 72 20.40 -6.93 22.12
C GLY A 72 21.80 -6.33 22.25
N LEU A 73 22.53 -6.71 23.29
CA LEU A 73 23.91 -6.29 23.50
C LEU A 73 24.79 -6.80 22.33
N GLY A 74 25.59 -5.90 21.76
CA GLY A 74 26.48 -6.23 20.63
C GLY A 74 25.78 -6.36 19.27
N VAL A 75 24.45 -6.24 19.20
CA VAL A 75 23.69 -6.29 17.94
C VAL A 75 23.90 -4.98 17.16
N PRO A 76 24.40 -5.03 15.90
CA PRO A 76 24.59 -3.84 15.08
C PRO A 76 23.29 -3.07 14.83
N PHE A 77 23.38 -1.76 14.64
CA PHE A 77 22.20 -0.92 14.36
C PHE A 77 21.42 -1.36 13.12
N VAL A 78 22.12 -1.86 12.10
CA VAL A 78 21.52 -2.42 10.87
C VAL A 78 20.59 -3.61 11.14
N GLU A 79 20.84 -4.41 12.17
CA GLU A 79 19.96 -5.53 12.51
C GLU A 79 18.70 -5.08 13.25
N LYS A 80 18.69 -3.88 13.83
CA LYS A 80 17.53 -3.29 14.51
C LYS A 80 16.50 -2.70 13.54
N ARG A 81 16.89 -2.50 12.28
CA ARG A 81 16.01 -1.92 11.25
C ARG A 81 16.04 -2.80 10.02
N LYS A 82 14.90 -3.38 9.67
CA LYS A 82 14.70 -4.08 8.40
C LYS A 82 13.76 -3.28 7.52
N ASN A 83 14.04 -3.26 6.22
CA ASN A 83 13.18 -2.63 5.24
C ASN A 83 12.99 -3.50 4.01
N CYS A 84 11.92 -3.24 3.29
CA CYS A 84 11.55 -3.90 2.06
C CYS A 84 10.88 -2.92 1.11
N ASN A 85 11.50 -2.71 -0.04
CA ASN A 85 10.88 -2.02 -1.14
C ASN A 85 10.33 -3.05 -2.12
N LEU A 86 9.03 -3.03 -2.37
CA LEU A 86 8.36 -3.87 -3.34
C LEU A 86 7.83 -3.02 -4.48
N ASN A 87 7.97 -3.51 -5.71
CA ASN A 87 7.38 -2.91 -6.89
C ASN A 87 6.46 -3.95 -7.52
N VAL A 88 5.17 -3.63 -7.57
CA VAL A 88 4.11 -4.51 -8.09
C VAL A 88 3.63 -3.91 -9.41
N ASN A 89 3.87 -4.61 -10.51
CA ASN A 89 3.42 -4.18 -11.83
C ASN A 89 2.00 -4.68 -12.06
N ILE A 90 1.08 -3.74 -12.27
CA ILE A 90 -0.36 -4.00 -12.39
C ILE A 90 -0.82 -3.52 -13.76
N ASN A 91 -1.45 -4.41 -14.52
CA ASN A 91 -2.18 -4.08 -15.74
C ASN A 91 -3.67 -4.00 -15.46
N TYR A 92 -4.37 -3.08 -16.12
CA TYR A 92 -5.78 -2.84 -15.94
C TYR A 92 -6.44 -2.22 -17.19
N PRO A 93 -7.78 -2.22 -17.32
CA PRO A 93 -8.45 -1.60 -18.46
C PRO A 93 -8.30 -0.09 -18.49
N GLN A 94 -8.29 0.45 -19.71
CA GLN A 94 -8.38 1.90 -19.91
C GLN A 94 -9.70 2.43 -19.39
N GLY A 95 -9.65 3.62 -18.76
CA GLY A 95 -10.82 4.25 -18.15
C GLY A 95 -11.07 3.85 -16.70
N CYS A 96 -10.36 2.84 -16.18
CA CYS A 96 -10.43 2.44 -14.77
C CYS A 96 -9.30 3.07 -13.95
N GLN A 97 -9.55 3.23 -12.64
CA GLN A 97 -8.55 3.60 -11.64
C GLN A 97 -8.55 2.55 -10.53
N TYR A 98 -7.40 2.42 -9.87
CA TYR A 98 -7.19 1.45 -8.80
C TYR A 98 -6.61 2.15 -7.59
N THR A 99 -7.06 1.74 -6.42
CA THR A 99 -6.41 2.07 -5.17
C THR A 99 -6.04 0.77 -4.48
N LEU A 100 -4.95 0.82 -3.74
CA LEU A 100 -4.76 -0.13 -2.67
C LEU A 100 -5.87 0.11 -1.65
N TYR A 101 -6.54 -0.95 -1.20
CA TYR A 101 -7.67 -0.83 -0.25
C TYR A 101 -7.24 -1.29 1.14
N THR A 102 -6.67 -2.49 1.19
CA THR A 102 -6.26 -3.15 2.42
C THR A 102 -4.94 -3.88 2.21
N ILE A 103 -4.08 -3.87 3.22
CA ILE A 103 -2.96 -4.78 3.33
C ILE A 103 -2.98 -5.46 4.68
N ASP A 104 -2.91 -6.78 4.65
CA ASP A 104 -2.77 -7.61 5.82
C ASP A 104 -1.32 -8.00 6.04
N TYR A 105 -0.83 -7.73 7.23
CA TYR A 105 0.48 -8.15 7.70
C TYR A 105 0.30 -9.23 8.76
N THR A 106 1.08 -10.30 8.67
CA THR A 106 1.18 -11.33 9.70
C THR A 106 2.64 -11.55 10.03
N VAL A 107 3.01 -11.30 11.28
CA VAL A 107 4.38 -11.38 11.76
C VAL A 107 4.44 -12.18 13.05
N PHE A 108 5.47 -12.99 13.25
CA PHE A 108 5.74 -13.56 14.56
C PHE A 108 6.63 -12.58 15.34
N ALA A 109 6.21 -12.21 16.54
CA ALA A 109 6.94 -11.29 17.41
C ALA A 109 7.29 -12.00 18.72
N ASP A 110 8.57 -11.98 19.07
CA ASP A 110 9.08 -12.39 20.39
C ASP A 110 9.81 -11.20 21.02
N LEU A 111 9.07 -10.45 21.83
CA LEU A 111 9.49 -9.18 22.41
C LEU A 111 9.63 -9.31 23.91
N SER A 112 10.82 -9.02 24.40
CA SER A 112 11.08 -8.86 25.82
C SER A 112 10.45 -7.58 26.38
N GLY A 113 10.27 -7.51 27.71
CA GLY A 113 9.79 -6.30 28.37
C GLY A 113 10.68 -5.09 28.09
N GLY A 114 10.09 -3.92 27.88
CA GLY A 114 10.82 -2.68 27.56
C GLY A 114 11.20 -2.52 26.09
N VAL A 115 10.94 -3.54 25.26
CA VAL A 115 11.13 -3.47 23.81
C VAL A 115 9.88 -2.91 23.13
N SER A 116 10.08 -2.00 22.17
CA SER A 116 9.04 -1.42 21.33
C SER A 116 9.40 -1.62 19.87
N VAL A 117 8.38 -1.85 19.05
CA VAL A 117 8.53 -1.98 17.60
C VAL A 117 7.65 -0.96 16.92
N ASN A 118 8.24 -0.27 15.95
CA ASN A 118 7.58 0.63 15.04
C ASN A 118 7.63 0.01 13.65
N GLN A 119 6.47 -0.38 13.12
CA GLN A 119 6.32 -0.75 11.73
C GLN A 119 5.72 0.44 10.97
N GLN A 120 6.32 0.76 9.84
CA GLN A 120 5.85 1.78 8.92
C GLN A 120 5.71 1.19 7.54
N SER A 121 4.63 1.52 6.84
CA SER A 121 4.45 1.21 5.43
C SER A 121 4.10 2.45 4.65
N GLN A 122 4.61 2.57 3.44
CA GLN A 122 4.33 3.66 2.52
C GLN A 122 3.97 3.13 1.14
N TYR A 123 2.99 3.76 0.50
CA TYR A 123 2.44 3.29 -0.77
C TYR A 123 2.28 4.44 -1.75
N TRP A 124 2.77 4.25 -2.98
CA TRP A 124 2.59 5.25 -4.04
C TRP A 124 2.74 4.62 -5.43
N PHE A 125 2.04 5.18 -6.41
CA PHE A 125 2.25 4.81 -7.82
C PHE A 125 3.47 5.54 -8.39
N VAL A 126 4.24 4.87 -9.27
CA VAL A 126 5.39 5.48 -9.96
C VAL A 126 4.96 6.77 -10.67
N GLY A 127 5.70 7.85 -10.44
CA GLY A 127 5.37 9.19 -10.94
C GLY A 127 4.47 10.03 -10.03
N PHE A 128 3.87 9.44 -8.99
CA PHE A 128 2.89 10.08 -8.10
C PHE A 128 3.33 10.07 -6.62
N VAL A 129 4.64 10.27 -6.38
CA VAL A 129 5.23 10.23 -5.01
C VAL A 129 4.60 11.24 -4.05
N ALA A 130 4.12 12.39 -4.56
CA ALA A 130 3.47 13.42 -3.75
C ALA A 130 2.13 12.95 -3.14
N GLN A 131 1.52 11.90 -3.68
CA GLN A 131 0.25 11.34 -3.21
C GLN A 131 0.47 10.12 -2.30
N LYS A 132 1.69 9.91 -1.79
CA LYS A 132 2.04 8.73 -1.00
C LYS A 132 1.21 8.62 0.28
N ALA A 133 0.59 7.46 0.51
CA ALA A 133 -0.02 7.13 1.79
C ALA A 133 1.01 6.52 2.74
N THR A 134 0.91 6.80 4.04
CA THR A 134 1.81 6.27 5.08
C THR A 134 1.01 5.72 6.24
N PHE A 135 1.35 4.52 6.68
CA PHE A 135 0.75 3.80 7.80
C PHE A 135 1.82 3.48 8.82
N GLN A 136 1.44 3.49 10.08
CA GLN A 136 2.33 3.18 11.19
C GLN A 136 1.60 2.38 12.25
N THR A 137 2.18 1.27 12.65
CA THR A 137 1.72 0.44 13.75
C THR A 137 2.83 0.32 14.79
N ASN A 138 2.49 0.57 16.04
CA ASN A 138 3.40 0.40 17.17
C ASN A 138 2.95 -0.76 18.04
N PHE A 139 3.90 -1.58 18.48
CA PHE A 139 3.64 -2.66 19.42
C PHE A 139 4.75 -2.76 20.46
N HIS A 140 4.39 -3.23 21.65
CA HIS A 140 5.27 -3.21 22.81
C HIS A 140 5.32 -4.60 23.45
N GLY A 141 6.51 -4.98 23.93
CA GLY A 141 6.69 -6.17 24.75
C GLY A 141 6.24 -5.96 26.21
N PRO A 142 6.11 -7.03 27.01
CA PRO A 142 6.40 -8.42 26.63
C PRO A 142 5.30 -9.03 25.76
N TYR A 143 5.68 -9.69 24.67
CA TYR A 143 4.74 -10.32 23.74
C TYR A 143 5.44 -11.41 22.95
N THR A 144 4.92 -12.64 23.00
CA THR A 144 5.44 -13.77 22.22
C THR A 144 4.28 -14.46 21.52
N ASN A 145 3.94 -14.01 20.31
CA ASN A 145 2.89 -14.61 19.49
C ASN A 145 2.94 -14.10 18.04
N THR A 146 2.08 -14.66 17.20
CA THR A 146 1.77 -14.11 15.88
C THR A 146 0.90 -12.86 16.05
N TYR A 147 1.39 -11.75 15.52
CA TYR A 147 0.70 -10.48 15.42
C TYR A 147 0.21 -10.30 13.99
N SER A 148 -1.10 -10.13 13.82
CA SER A 148 -1.71 -9.79 12.53
C SER A 148 -2.33 -8.40 12.63
N PHE A 149 -2.06 -7.54 11.65
CA PHE A 149 -2.67 -6.23 11.57
C PHE A 149 -3.01 -5.91 10.12
N THR A 150 -4.01 -5.05 9.97
CA THR A 150 -4.60 -4.72 8.68
C THR A 150 -4.50 -3.22 8.49
N ASP A 151 -3.65 -2.79 7.56
CA ASP A 151 -3.58 -1.42 7.11
C ASP A 151 -4.75 -1.19 6.13
N THR A 152 -5.83 -0.58 6.62
CA THR A 152 -6.95 -0.14 5.77
C THR A 152 -6.73 1.31 5.39
N LEU A 153 -6.63 1.58 4.08
CA LEU A 153 -6.55 2.96 3.63
C LEU A 153 -7.89 3.65 3.91
N ALA A 154 -7.86 4.70 4.73
CA ALA A 154 -9.02 5.57 4.90
C ALA A 154 -9.36 6.19 3.54
N SER A 155 -10.65 6.41 3.25
CA SER A 155 -11.11 6.94 1.96
C SER A 155 -10.45 8.27 1.56
N GLU A 156 -10.06 9.09 2.54
CA GLU A 156 -9.34 10.36 2.36
C GLU A 156 -7.85 10.17 2.05
N SER A 157 -7.31 8.97 2.26
CA SER A 157 -5.91 8.58 2.03
C SER A 157 -5.74 7.64 0.85
N PHE A 158 -6.82 7.40 0.07
CA PHE A 158 -6.71 6.60 -1.14
C PHE A 158 -5.76 7.27 -2.13
N VAL A 159 -4.70 6.54 -2.44
CA VAL A 159 -3.81 6.86 -3.54
C VAL A 159 -4.39 6.17 -4.76
N TRP A 160 -4.93 6.96 -5.67
CA TRP A 160 -5.51 6.43 -6.90
C TRP A 160 -4.46 6.34 -7.99
N SER A 161 -4.50 5.25 -8.76
CA SER A 161 -3.72 5.16 -9.98
C SER A 161 -4.26 6.17 -11.00
N PRO A 162 -3.41 6.70 -11.89
CA PRO A 162 -3.89 7.36 -13.09
C PRO A 162 -4.72 6.39 -13.92
N CYS A 163 -5.66 6.90 -14.72
CA CYS A 163 -6.29 6.10 -15.76
C CYS A 163 -5.21 5.64 -16.75
N GLY A 164 -5.16 4.34 -17.05
CA GLY A 164 -4.08 3.76 -17.83
C GLY A 164 -4.29 2.28 -18.08
N ALA A 165 -3.36 1.66 -18.81
CA ALA A 165 -3.38 0.21 -19.04
C ALA A 165 -2.41 -0.56 -18.14
N SER A 166 -1.46 0.15 -17.52
CA SER A 166 -0.40 -0.42 -16.70
C SER A 166 0.22 0.63 -15.79
N ILE A 167 0.52 0.25 -14.55
CA ILE A 167 1.31 1.05 -13.62
C ILE A 167 2.04 0.16 -12.61
N THR A 168 3.12 0.69 -12.06
CA THR A 168 3.82 0.08 -10.92
C THR A 168 3.39 0.75 -9.62
N LEU A 169 2.87 -0.06 -8.69
CA LEU A 169 2.67 0.31 -7.29
C LEU A 169 3.96 0.04 -6.51
N ASN A 170 4.48 1.07 -5.85
CA ASN A 170 5.57 0.93 -4.90
C ASN A 170 5.02 0.78 -3.50
N ILE A 171 5.59 -0.18 -2.78
CA ILE A 171 5.30 -0.46 -1.39
C ILE A 171 6.63 -0.45 -0.65
N ASP A 172 6.84 0.50 0.26
CA ASP A 172 8.01 0.54 1.12
C ASP A 172 7.59 0.20 2.54
N THR A 173 8.08 -0.91 3.08
CA THR A 173 7.84 -1.31 4.45
C THR A 173 9.13 -1.23 5.24
N GLN A 174 9.00 -0.83 6.50
CA GLN A 174 10.10 -0.76 7.43
C GLN A 174 9.63 -1.23 8.81
N VAL A 175 10.48 -1.99 9.49
CA VAL A 175 10.33 -2.28 10.91
C VAL A 175 11.59 -1.81 11.64
N LEU A 176 11.38 -1.07 12.72
CA LEU A 176 12.41 -0.62 13.65
C LEU A 176 12.08 -1.15 15.04
N ILE A 177 13.06 -1.79 15.69
CA ILE A 177 12.97 -2.23 17.08
C ILE A 177 13.85 -1.35 17.97
N THR A 178 13.30 -0.91 19.10
CA THR A 178 13.98 -0.09 20.11
C THR A 178 13.78 -0.71 21.49
N SER A 179 14.73 -0.52 22.39
CA SER A 179 14.58 -0.97 23.78
C SER A 179 14.86 0.17 24.74
N ASN A 180 14.03 0.25 25.78
CA ASN A 180 14.19 1.17 26.88
C ASN A 180 14.97 0.52 28.04
N ASP A 181 15.19 -0.81 27.98
CA ASP A 181 16.05 -1.56 28.88
C ASP A 181 17.27 -2.09 28.08
N PRO A 182 18.48 -1.55 28.29
CA PRO A 182 19.67 -1.89 27.51
C PRO A 182 20.33 -3.23 27.87
N LYS A 183 19.63 -4.14 28.57
CA LYS A 183 20.17 -5.45 28.97
C LYS A 183 20.41 -6.39 27.79
#